data_AF-R0I653-F1
#
_entry.id   AF-R0I653-F1
#
_cell.length_a   1.000
_cell.length_b   1.000
_cell.length_c   1.000
_cell.angle_alpha   90.00
_cell.angle_beta   90.00
_cell.angle_gamma   90.00
#
_symmetry.space_group_name_H-M   'P 1'
#
loop_
_entity.id
_entity.type
_entity.pdbx_description
1 polymer ?
#
loop_
_entity_poly.entity_id
_entity_poly.type
_entity_poly.pdbx_seq_one_letter_code
_entity_poly.pdbx_strand_id
1 'polypeptide(L)'
;MVHVVPVLGTFLATAALTLAKALSTPHLFSRDDVDISCAFPRHNPTQDFYRRGLEQYCHNYFLNGVQLKNGEELVVTMTLEDGVGCRIDWIYKMRWEDKKGADPVDISHSKCVEEFEKFLSDTTCPDGQIKIIMPGKHDVSIENKPGAILWVETRQRKYDKNPTQCRYD
;
A
#
# COMPACT_ATOMS: atom_id res chain seq x y z
N MET A 1 12.62 30.05 -57.00
CA MET A 1 13.67 30.47 -56.06
C MET A 1 13.18 30.04 -54.68
N VAL A 2 13.81 29.18 -53.89
CA VAL A 2 15.21 28.79 -53.74
C VAL A 2 15.25 27.30 -53.34
N HIS A 3 16.13 26.54 -53.97
CA HIS A 3 16.58 25.21 -53.53
C HIS A 3 17.34 25.33 -52.21
N VAL A 4 17.10 24.42 -51.25
CA VAL A 4 18.17 23.89 -50.41
C VAL A 4 17.86 22.43 -50.03
N VAL A 5 18.70 21.53 -50.50
CA VAL A 5 18.90 20.18 -49.95
C VAL A 5 20.18 20.24 -49.11
N PRO A 6 20.20 19.61 -47.92
CA PRO A 6 21.36 18.79 -47.54
C PRO A 6 20.89 17.49 -46.84
N VAL A 7 21.24 16.30 -47.34
CA VAL A 7 22.48 15.52 -47.15
C VAL A 7 22.72 15.04 -45.70
N LEU A 8 22.58 13.70 -45.58
CA LEU A 8 23.26 12.70 -44.74
C LEU A 8 23.58 12.99 -43.27
N GLY A 9 23.14 12.06 -42.43
CA GLY A 9 23.76 11.75 -41.14
C GLY A 9 23.13 10.49 -40.52
N THR A 10 23.62 9.31 -40.90
CA THR A 10 23.34 8.05 -40.19
C THR A 10 24.06 8.03 -38.86
N PHE A 11 23.32 7.84 -37.76
CA PHE A 11 23.86 7.31 -36.51
C PHE A 11 22.90 6.25 -35.96
N LEU A 12 23.42 5.03 -35.82
CA LEU A 12 22.80 3.95 -35.07
C LEU A 12 22.77 4.32 -33.58
N ALA A 13 21.65 4.09 -32.92
CA ALA A 13 21.63 3.75 -31.50
C ALA A 13 20.55 2.68 -31.28
N THR A 14 21.01 1.45 -31.14
CA THR A 14 20.26 0.31 -30.62
C THR A 14 19.68 0.73 -29.27
N ALA A 15 18.37 0.94 -29.19
CA ALA A 15 17.68 1.12 -27.93
C ALA A 15 17.63 -0.25 -27.24
N ALA A 16 18.59 -0.50 -26.35
CA ALA A 16 18.53 -1.62 -25.43
C ALA A 16 17.25 -1.46 -24.58
N LEU A 17 16.32 -2.42 -24.69
CA LEU A 17 15.27 -2.59 -23.68
C LEU A 17 15.96 -2.92 -22.37
N THR A 18 16.19 -1.90 -21.55
CA THR A 18 16.43 -2.10 -20.13
C THR A 18 15.08 -2.44 -19.52
N LEU A 19 14.82 -3.74 -19.35
CA LEU A 19 13.80 -4.22 -18.44
C LEU A 19 14.27 -3.81 -17.04
N ALA A 20 13.91 -2.59 -16.64
CA ALA A 20 14.08 -2.16 -15.26
C ALA A 20 13.20 -3.08 -14.42
N LYS A 21 13.83 -4.07 -13.81
CA LYS A 21 13.25 -4.84 -12.72
C LYS A 21 12.83 -3.80 -11.69
N ALA A 22 11.52 -3.59 -11.56
CA ALA A 22 10.97 -2.79 -10.48
C ALA A 22 11.37 -3.51 -9.18
N LEU A 23 12.51 -3.12 -8.62
CA LEU A 23 12.82 -3.33 -7.23
C LEU A 23 11.77 -2.51 -6.49
N SER A 24 10.71 -3.20 -6.05
CA SER A 24 9.76 -2.69 -5.07
C SER A 24 10.55 -2.38 -3.81
N THR A 25 11.09 -1.17 -3.78
CA THR A 25 11.66 -0.58 -2.59
C THR A 25 10.45 -0.21 -1.75
N PRO A 26 10.27 -0.75 -0.53
CA PRO A 26 9.20 -0.27 0.33
C PRO A 26 9.43 1.23 0.54
N HIS A 27 8.53 2.04 0.00
CA HIS A 27 8.68 3.49 0.04
C HIS A 27 8.43 3.99 1.46
N LEU A 28 9.33 4.87 1.88
CA LEU A 28 9.38 5.62 3.14
C LEU A 28 7.99 5.94 3.70
N PHE A 29 7.75 5.39 4.88
CA PHE A 29 6.68 5.81 5.77
C PHE A 29 6.73 7.32 6.06
N SER A 30 5.60 7.90 6.46
CA SER A 30 5.56 9.25 7.02
C SER A 30 6.47 9.35 8.25
N ARG A 31 6.93 10.57 8.56
CA ARG A 31 7.78 10.86 9.74
C ARG A 31 7.14 10.42 11.08
N ASP A 32 5.82 10.19 11.05
CA ASP A 32 4.98 9.81 12.18
C ASP A 32 4.48 8.37 12.14
N ASP A 33 5.23 7.47 11.49
CA ASP A 33 4.88 6.05 11.38
C ASP A 33 5.86 5.14 12.14
N VAL A 34 5.39 3.94 12.48
CA VAL A 34 6.20 2.92 13.16
C VAL A 34 6.97 2.09 12.14
N ASP A 35 8.30 2.02 12.32
CA ASP A 35 9.11 0.97 11.72
C ASP A 35 8.92 -0.33 12.53
N ILE A 36 8.14 -1.25 11.96
CA ILE A 36 7.80 -2.53 12.59
C ILE A 36 8.88 -3.55 12.22
N SER A 37 9.71 -3.88 13.22
CA SER A 37 10.71 -4.95 13.15
C SER A 37 10.43 -5.98 14.24
N CYS A 38 10.97 -7.19 14.10
CA CYS A 38 10.95 -8.20 15.16
C CYS A 38 11.64 -7.79 16.46
N ALA A 39 12.30 -6.63 16.51
CA ALA A 39 12.82 -6.07 17.75
C ALA A 39 11.71 -5.40 18.60
N PHE A 40 10.56 -5.08 18.01
CA PHE A 40 9.42 -4.43 18.68
C PHE A 40 8.08 -5.13 18.35
N PRO A 41 7.94 -6.44 18.60
CA PRO A 41 6.74 -7.20 18.22
C PRO A 41 5.52 -6.92 19.11
N ARG A 42 5.69 -6.19 20.22
CA ARG A 42 4.72 -6.18 21.32
C ARG A 42 3.42 -5.44 21.03
N HIS A 43 3.33 -4.68 19.95
CA HIS A 43 2.11 -3.95 19.58
C HIS A 43 1.81 -4.03 18.09
N ASN A 44 1.74 -5.26 17.59
CA ASN A 44 1.21 -5.56 16.26
C ASN A 44 -0.18 -6.19 16.40
N PRO A 45 -1.15 -5.80 15.56
CA PRO A 45 -2.42 -6.50 15.53
C PRO A 45 -2.19 -7.97 15.15
N THR A 46 -3.01 -8.87 15.71
CA THR A 46 -3.03 -10.25 15.21
C THR A 46 -3.53 -10.28 13.77
N GLN A 47 -3.22 -11.35 13.02
CA GLN A 47 -3.76 -11.52 11.66
C GLN A 47 -5.29 -11.50 11.65
N ASP A 48 -5.96 -12.06 12.65
CA ASP A 48 -7.42 -12.11 12.72
C ASP A 48 -8.04 -10.72 12.96
N PHE A 49 -7.44 -9.91 13.84
CA PHE A 49 -7.88 -8.52 14.02
C PHE A 49 -7.60 -7.68 12.78
N TYR A 50 -6.45 -7.86 12.14
CA TYR A 50 -6.13 -7.18 10.88
C TYR A 50 -7.09 -7.58 9.74
N ARG A 51 -7.40 -8.87 9.60
CA ARG A 51 -8.36 -9.38 8.60
C ARG A 51 -9.77 -8.83 8.84
N ARG A 52 -10.22 -8.74 10.09
CA ARG A 52 -11.51 -8.10 10.40
C ARG A 52 -11.52 -6.61 10.04
N GLY A 53 -10.44 -5.89 10.33
CA GLY A 53 -10.31 -4.48 9.97
C GLY A 53 -10.33 -4.26 8.46
N LEU A 54 -9.54 -5.01 7.69
CA LEU A 54 -9.51 -4.85 6.23
C LEU A 54 -10.85 -5.23 5.59
N GLU A 55 -11.53 -6.28 6.07
CA GLU A 55 -12.86 -6.67 5.56
C GLU A 55 -13.87 -5.55 5.83
N GLN A 56 -13.87 -4.97 7.03
CA GLN A 56 -14.74 -3.84 7.35
C GLN A 56 -14.42 -2.61 6.47
N TYR A 57 -13.14 -2.33 6.22
CA TYR A 57 -12.73 -1.22 5.35
C TYR A 57 -13.22 -1.44 3.92
N CYS A 58 -12.97 -2.63 3.36
CA CYS A 58 -13.35 -2.96 2.00
C CYS A 58 -14.87 -3.01 1.82
N HIS A 59 -15.59 -3.52 2.81
CA HIS A 59 -17.05 -3.51 2.83
C HIS A 59 -17.61 -2.08 2.82
N ASN A 60 -17.12 -1.20 3.68
CA ASN A 60 -17.64 0.15 3.82
C ASN A 60 -17.50 0.99 2.55
N TYR A 61 -16.39 0.83 1.82
CA TYR A 61 -16.13 1.64 0.62
C TYR A 61 -16.47 0.94 -0.68
N PHE A 62 -16.36 -0.39 -0.77
CA PHE A 62 -16.38 -1.06 -2.07
C PHE A 62 -17.47 -2.12 -2.22
N LEU A 63 -18.35 -2.31 -1.21
CA LEU A 63 -19.47 -3.26 -1.33
C LEU A 63 -20.40 -2.91 -2.50
N ASN A 64 -20.71 -1.63 -2.68
CA ASN A 64 -21.63 -1.15 -3.72
C ASN A 64 -20.88 -0.65 -4.98
N GLY A 65 -19.58 -0.88 -5.06
CA GLY A 65 -18.70 -0.29 -6.07
C GLY A 65 -18.46 1.20 -5.82
N VAL A 66 -17.19 1.61 -5.84
CA VAL A 66 -16.81 3.03 -5.79
C VAL A 66 -15.91 3.35 -6.96
N GLN A 67 -16.19 4.50 -7.57
CA GLN A 67 -15.31 5.12 -8.56
C GLN A 67 -14.38 6.09 -7.88
N LEU A 68 -13.09 5.75 -7.89
CA LEU A 68 -12.06 6.65 -7.38
C LEU A 68 -11.68 7.68 -8.45
N LYS A 69 -11.80 8.96 -8.10
CA LYS A 69 -11.38 10.11 -8.93
C LYS A 69 -9.92 10.47 -8.66
N ASN A 70 -9.25 11.07 -9.64
CA ASN A 70 -7.82 11.35 -9.55
C ASN A 70 -7.48 12.18 -8.29
N GLY A 71 -6.56 11.69 -7.47
CA GLY A 71 -6.17 12.31 -6.20
C GLY A 71 -7.09 11.99 -5.02
N GLU A 72 -8.16 11.22 -5.23
CA GLU A 72 -9.05 10.79 -4.16
C GLU A 72 -8.35 9.78 -3.25
N GLU A 73 -8.47 10.01 -1.94
CA GLU A 73 -7.95 9.16 -0.89
C GLU A 73 -9.11 8.62 -0.05
N LEU A 74 -9.19 7.31 0.07
CA LEU A 74 -10.04 6.65 1.05
C LEU A 74 -9.15 6.23 2.21
N VAL A 75 -9.39 6.79 3.40
CA VAL A 75 -8.55 6.58 4.58
C VAL A 75 -9.43 6.33 5.77
N VAL A 76 -9.17 5.23 6.48
CA VAL A 76 -9.80 4.95 7.79
C VAL A 76 -8.72 4.61 8.79
N THR A 77 -8.88 5.13 10.00
CA THR A 77 -8.17 4.64 11.17
C THR A 77 -9.10 3.71 11.93
N MET A 78 -8.69 2.45 12.12
CA MET A 78 -9.41 1.44 12.89
C MET A 78 -8.62 1.07 14.12
N THR A 79 -9.30 0.92 15.24
CA THR A 79 -8.69 0.39 16.46
C THR A 79 -8.71 -1.14 16.39
N LEU A 80 -7.51 -1.74 16.31
CA LEU A 80 -7.28 -3.17 16.29
C LEU A 80 -6.72 -3.64 17.64
N GLU A 81 -6.70 -4.95 17.87
CA GLU A 81 -6.11 -5.53 19.08
C GLU A 81 -4.91 -6.43 18.76
N ASP A 82 -3.87 -6.36 19.59
CA ASP A 82 -2.75 -7.30 19.55
C ASP A 82 -3.05 -8.62 20.29
N GLY A 83 -2.05 -9.51 20.34
CA GLY A 83 -2.17 -10.82 20.99
C GLY A 83 -2.40 -10.78 22.51
N VAL A 84 -2.25 -9.61 23.16
CA VAL A 84 -2.46 -9.44 24.60
C VAL A 84 -3.69 -8.55 24.91
N GLY A 85 -4.47 -8.18 23.90
CA GLY A 85 -5.69 -7.37 24.05
C GLY A 85 -5.44 -5.87 24.15
N CYS A 86 -4.24 -5.40 23.82
CA CYS A 86 -3.93 -3.99 23.74
C CYS A 86 -4.50 -3.39 22.45
N ARG A 87 -5.11 -2.21 22.56
CA ARG A 87 -5.72 -1.49 21.44
C ARG A 87 -4.71 -0.61 20.72
N ILE A 88 -4.69 -0.72 19.39
CA ILE A 88 -3.73 -0.08 18.50
C ILE A 88 -4.49 0.53 17.33
N ASP A 89 -4.30 1.81 17.06
CA ASP A 89 -4.87 2.45 15.89
C ASP A 89 -4.06 2.11 14.63
N TRP A 90 -4.78 1.64 13.62
CA TRP A 90 -4.24 1.17 12.36
C TRP A 90 -4.91 1.86 11.19
N ILE A 91 -4.11 2.34 10.24
CA ILE A 91 -4.58 3.05 9.06
C ILE A 91 -4.70 2.07 7.90
N TYR A 92 -5.86 2.08 7.26
CA TYR A 92 -6.10 1.51 5.94
C TYR A 92 -6.30 2.64 4.95
N LYS A 93 -5.55 2.63 3.85
CA LYS A 93 -5.60 3.69 2.85
C LYS A 93 -5.53 3.14 1.43
N MET A 94 -6.40 3.63 0.58
CA MET A 94 -6.28 3.51 -0.87
C MET A 94 -6.34 4.90 -1.52
N ARG A 95 -5.47 5.12 -2.51
CA ARG A 95 -5.43 6.38 -3.26
C ARG A 95 -5.30 6.10 -4.74
N TRP A 96 -6.12 6.77 -5.53
CA TRP A 96 -6.01 6.74 -6.97
C TRP A 96 -5.17 7.92 -7.48
N GLU A 97 -4.16 7.61 -8.28
CA GLU A 97 -3.37 8.60 -9.01
C GLU A 97 -3.43 8.30 -10.50
N ASP A 98 -3.86 9.30 -11.25
CA ASP A 98 -3.82 9.30 -12.69
C ASP A 98 -2.84 10.38 -13.19
N LYS A 99 -1.77 9.92 -13.86
CA LYS A 99 -0.73 10.78 -14.41
C LYS A 99 -0.94 11.10 -15.90
N LYS A 100 -1.97 10.55 -16.55
CA LYS A 100 -2.14 10.59 -18.01
C LYS A 100 -3.57 10.93 -18.46
N GLY A 101 -4.48 11.29 -17.58
CA GLY A 101 -5.88 11.56 -17.93
C GLY A 101 -6.72 10.30 -18.06
N ALA A 102 -6.37 9.23 -17.35
CA ALA A 102 -7.16 8.03 -17.19
C ALA A 102 -8.48 8.28 -16.45
N ASP A 103 -9.56 7.69 -16.95
CA ASP A 103 -10.89 7.74 -16.35
C ASP A 103 -10.91 7.16 -14.92
N PRO A 104 -11.90 7.54 -14.08
CA PRO A 104 -12.11 6.96 -12.76
C PRO A 104 -12.09 5.43 -12.77
N VAL A 105 -11.52 4.82 -11.73
CA VAL A 105 -11.42 3.36 -11.62
C VAL A 105 -12.46 2.80 -10.66
N ASP A 106 -13.16 1.77 -11.13
CA ASP A 106 -13.97 0.90 -10.31
C ASP A 106 -13.06 -0.10 -9.60
N ILE A 107 -13.06 -0.05 -8.26
CA ILE A 107 -12.40 -1.06 -7.43
C ILE A 107 -13.47 -1.95 -6.82
N SER A 108 -13.38 -3.25 -7.06
CA SER A 108 -14.29 -4.21 -6.43
C SER A 108 -13.89 -4.46 -4.98
N HIS A 109 -14.87 -4.87 -4.17
CA HIS A 109 -14.63 -5.38 -2.82
C HIS A 109 -13.54 -6.45 -2.79
N SER A 110 -13.62 -7.44 -3.68
CA SER A 110 -12.65 -8.53 -3.76
C SER A 110 -11.24 -8.04 -4.07
N LYS A 111 -11.10 -7.04 -4.96
CA LYS A 111 -9.80 -6.46 -5.30
C LYS A 111 -9.23 -5.67 -4.12
N CYS A 112 -10.07 -4.93 -3.39
CA CYS A 112 -9.65 -4.28 -2.16
C CYS A 112 -9.07 -5.29 -1.16
N VAL A 113 -9.79 -6.38 -0.88
CA VAL A 113 -9.35 -7.43 0.05
C VAL A 113 -8.04 -8.05 -0.42
N GLU A 114 -7.95 -8.48 -1.67
CA GLU A 114 -6.75 -9.09 -2.27
C GLU A 114 -5.51 -8.21 -2.07
N GLU A 115 -5.63 -6.90 -2.29
CA GLU A 115 -4.49 -6.00 -2.17
C GLU A 115 -4.06 -5.77 -0.71
N PHE A 116 -4.99 -5.71 0.25
CA PHE A 116 -4.63 -5.58 1.67
C PHE A 116 -4.10 -6.87 2.29
N GLU A 117 -4.49 -8.03 1.77
CA GLU A 117 -3.96 -9.32 2.20
C GLU A 117 -2.47 -9.47 1.88
N LYS A 118 -1.93 -8.74 0.90
CA LYS A 118 -0.48 -8.76 0.58
C LYS A 118 0.41 -8.25 1.73
N PHE A 119 -0.15 -7.51 2.68
CA PHE A 119 0.56 -7.08 3.89
C PHE A 119 0.61 -8.14 5.00
N LEU A 120 -0.17 -9.22 4.86
CA LEU A 120 -0.10 -10.36 5.76
C LEU A 120 1.20 -11.12 5.47
N SER A 121 2.15 -11.07 6.40
CA SER A 121 3.37 -11.86 6.27
C SER A 121 3.17 -13.27 6.78
N ASP A 122 3.81 -14.23 6.12
CA ASP A 122 4.11 -15.55 6.72
C ASP A 122 5.35 -15.51 7.63
N THR A 123 6.01 -14.35 7.73
CA THR A 123 7.16 -14.17 8.64
C THR A 123 6.67 -14.23 10.07
N THR A 124 7.14 -15.26 10.77
CA THR A 124 7.04 -15.36 12.22
C THR A 124 8.32 -14.77 12.80
N CYS A 125 8.20 -13.93 13.84
CA CYS A 125 9.40 -13.50 14.55
C CYS A 125 10.14 -14.69 15.18
N PRO A 126 11.45 -14.57 15.48
CA PRO A 126 12.26 -15.68 16.02
C PRO A 126 11.74 -16.31 17.32
N ASP A 127 10.84 -15.63 18.03
CA ASP A 127 10.11 -16.08 19.21
C ASP A 127 8.85 -16.93 18.89
N GLY A 128 8.53 -17.13 17.62
CA GLY A 128 7.59 -18.14 17.13
C GLY A 128 6.11 -17.82 17.34
N GLN A 129 5.76 -16.68 17.94
CA GLN A 129 4.42 -16.47 18.48
C GLN A 129 3.48 -15.58 17.65
N ILE A 130 4.01 -14.70 16.79
CA ILE A 130 3.17 -13.74 16.06
C ILE A 130 3.62 -13.64 14.60
N LYS A 131 2.70 -13.92 13.67
CA LYS A 131 2.84 -13.55 12.26
C LYS A 131 2.66 -12.04 12.14
N ILE A 132 3.69 -11.35 11.68
CA ILE A 132 3.70 -9.88 11.65
C ILE A 132 2.84 -9.39 10.48
N ILE A 133 2.07 -8.33 10.72
CA ILE A 133 1.55 -7.49 9.64
C ILE A 133 2.64 -6.50 9.30
N MET A 134 3.17 -6.56 8.07
CA MET A 134 4.16 -5.57 7.65
C MET A 134 3.42 -4.31 7.21
N PRO A 135 3.55 -3.18 7.92
CA PRO A 135 3.14 -1.91 7.38
C PRO A 135 3.83 -1.68 6.05
N GLY A 136 3.19 -0.95 5.17
CA GLY A 136 3.83 -0.57 3.94
C GLY A 136 2.90 0.12 2.99
N LYS A 137 3.44 0.35 1.81
CA LYS A 137 2.75 0.93 0.68
C LYS A 137 3.23 0.26 -0.58
N HIS A 138 2.30 -0.13 -1.45
CA HIS A 138 2.61 -0.63 -2.79
C HIS A 138 1.69 0.00 -3.83
N ASP A 139 2.17 0.03 -5.06
CA ASP A 139 1.38 0.40 -6.22
C ASP A 139 0.75 -0.83 -6.89
N VAL A 140 -0.45 -0.64 -7.40
CA VAL A 140 -1.19 -1.62 -8.18
C VAL A 140 -1.44 -1.01 -9.55
N SER A 141 -0.92 -1.70 -10.57
CA SER A 141 -1.23 -1.38 -11.97
C SER A 141 -2.64 -1.85 -12.29
N ILE A 142 -3.45 -0.98 -12.89
CA ILE A 142 -4.80 -1.32 -13.34
C ILE A 142 -4.74 -1.69 -14.82
N GLU A 143 -5.25 -2.87 -15.16
CA GLU A 143 -5.32 -3.33 -16.54
C GLU A 143 -6.05 -2.33 -17.43
N ASN A 144 -5.56 -2.17 -18.66
CA ASN A 144 -6.14 -1.30 -19.69
C ASN A 144 -6.19 0.20 -19.35
N LYS A 145 -5.50 0.66 -18.29
CA LYS A 145 -5.37 2.08 -17.96
C LYS A 145 -3.90 2.51 -17.82
N PRO A 146 -3.20 2.82 -18.93
CA PRO A 146 -1.79 3.20 -18.85
C PRO A 146 -1.60 4.54 -18.12
N GLY A 147 -0.73 4.57 -17.09
CA GLY A 147 -0.49 5.78 -16.28
C GLY A 147 -1.36 5.90 -15.02
N ALA A 148 -2.26 4.94 -14.85
CA ALA A 148 -3.02 4.66 -13.64
C ALA A 148 -2.15 4.03 -12.55
N ILE A 149 -2.21 4.56 -11.34
CA ILE A 149 -1.64 3.93 -10.16
C ILE A 149 -2.66 3.94 -9.04
N LEU A 150 -3.02 2.76 -8.55
CA LEU A 150 -3.71 2.62 -7.27
C LEU A 150 -2.66 2.37 -6.19
N TRP A 151 -2.53 3.30 -5.26
CA TRP A 151 -1.70 3.13 -4.08
C TRP A 151 -2.51 2.47 -2.97
N VAL A 152 -1.95 1.41 -2.39
CA VAL A 152 -2.52 0.74 -1.23
C VAL A 152 -1.52 0.85 -0.09
N GLU A 153 -1.99 1.28 1.07
CA GLU A 153 -1.14 1.58 2.23
C GLU A 153 -1.82 1.08 3.51
N THR A 154 -1.04 0.42 4.35
CA THR A 154 -1.46 -0.03 5.68
C THR A 154 -0.37 0.31 6.68
N ARG A 155 -0.71 0.90 7.83
CA ARG A 155 0.30 1.24 8.84
C ARG A 155 -0.24 1.53 10.23
N GLN A 156 0.64 1.36 11.22
CA GLN A 156 0.47 1.86 12.57
C GLN A 156 0.94 3.31 12.69
N ARG A 157 0.25 4.14 13.48
CA ARG A 157 0.75 5.49 13.80
C ARG A 157 1.86 5.40 14.85
N LYS A 158 2.85 6.29 14.78
CA LYS A 158 4.02 6.33 15.68
C LYS A 158 3.69 6.47 17.15
N TYR A 159 2.61 7.17 17.51
CA TYR A 159 2.18 7.33 18.89
C TYR A 159 1.65 6.01 19.49
N ASP A 160 1.24 5.07 18.64
CA ASP A 160 0.76 3.75 19.06
C ASP A 160 1.89 2.72 19.19
N LYS A 161 3.17 3.13 19.00
CA LYS A 161 4.33 2.27 19.28
C LYS A 161 4.44 1.89 20.76
N ASN A 162 3.95 2.77 21.64
CA ASN A 162 3.90 2.59 23.10
C ASN A 162 2.57 3.17 23.61
N PRO A 163 1.43 2.51 23.36
CA PRO A 163 0.13 2.94 23.83
C PRO A 163 0.18 3.01 25.36
N THR A 164 0.02 4.23 25.89
CA THR A 164 0.02 4.52 27.34
C THR A 164 -1.06 3.76 28.11
N GLN A 165 -2.05 3.20 27.40
CA GLN A 165 -3.17 2.43 27.93
C GLN A 165 -2.83 0.95 28.18
N CYS A 166 -1.74 0.45 27.61
CA CYS A 166 -1.36 -0.95 27.74
C CYS A 166 -0.34 -1.06 28.88
N ARG A 167 -0.86 -1.35 30.07
CA ARG A 167 -0.04 -1.63 31.24
C ARG A 167 0.61 -3.00 31.06
N TYR A 168 1.92 -2.98 31.00
CA TYR A 168 2.73 -4.17 31.11
C TYR A 168 3.00 -4.39 32.59
N ASP A 169 2.35 -5.40 33.18
CA ASP A 169 2.72 -5.91 34.50
C ASP A 169 4.05 -6.68 34.42
#